data_AF-A0AAW9KUN6-F1
#
_entry.id   AF-A0AAW9KUN6-F1
#
_cell.length_a   1.000
_cell.length_b   1.000
_cell.length_c   1.000
_cell.angle_alpha   90.00
_cell.angle_beta   90.00
_cell.angle_gamma   90.00
#
_symmetry.space_group_name_H-M   'P 1'
#
loop_
_entity.id
_entity.type
_entity.pdbx_description
1 polymer ?
#
loop_
_entity_poly.entity_id
_entity_poly.type
_entity_poly.pdbx_seq_one_letter_code
_entity_poly.pdbx_strand_id
1 'polypeptide(L)'
;EEPLKSSVAKAFFENFDFSGDKIDFIITYSHKNKGKPLWVEPILWAEGKKGKSELFKSLAQLILTIGKHKFYTHFPPPYLGAFDAFSFLFVEYHKLDFIFTRSDIDFSVTPSNHNTESFKHLLNELTPLLEKEALIFDYETQNKELKAFIKDNLLYSKRPKIPVDKNNFVHVYFKWVEHVEPSISIEWQQAKKQGILDADFYLA
;
A
#
# COMPACT_ATOMS: atom_id res chain seq x y z
N GLU A 1 0.39 -20.18 -5.85
CA GLU A 1 0.94 -19.02 -5.16
C GLU A 1 0.54 -19.02 -3.69
N GLU A 2 -0.71 -19.34 -3.38
CA GLU A 2 -1.27 -19.41 -2.01
C GLU A 2 -0.41 -20.07 -0.91
N PRO A 3 0.25 -21.23 -1.13
CA PRO A 3 1.10 -21.82 -0.09
C PRO A 3 2.33 -20.98 0.23
N LEU A 4 2.90 -20.30 -0.78
CA LEU A 4 4.06 -19.43 -0.60
C LEU A 4 3.65 -18.16 0.16
N LYS A 5 2.56 -17.51 -0.26
CA LYS A 5 2.02 -16.31 0.41
C LYS A 5 1.82 -16.56 1.91
N SER A 6 1.13 -17.64 2.26
CA SER A 6 0.89 -18.01 3.67
C SER A 6 2.20 -18.29 4.43
N SER A 7 3.18 -18.91 3.77
CA SER A 7 4.49 -19.20 4.37
C SER A 7 5.29 -17.94 4.64
N VAL A 8 5.32 -16.99 3.69
CA VAL A 8 5.97 -15.68 3.83
C VAL A 8 5.31 -14.87 4.94
N ALA A 9 3.97 -14.80 4.97
CA ALA A 9 3.22 -14.15 6.04
C ALA A 9 3.60 -14.71 7.42
N LYS A 10 3.58 -16.04 7.58
CA LYS A 10 3.93 -16.68 8.85
C LYS A 10 5.39 -16.45 9.25
N ALA A 11 6.33 -16.45 8.30
CA ALA A 11 7.76 -16.37 8.60
C ALA A 11 8.24 -14.95 8.94
N PHE A 12 7.61 -13.93 8.36
CA PHE A 12 8.11 -12.56 8.42
C PHE A 12 7.11 -11.55 9.01
N PHE A 13 5.81 -11.85 8.99
CA PHE A 13 4.74 -10.93 9.35
C PHE A 13 3.82 -11.49 10.45
N GLU A 14 4.32 -12.37 11.33
CA GLU A 14 3.52 -13.05 12.35
C GLU A 14 2.72 -12.13 13.30
N ASN A 15 3.16 -10.88 13.47
CA ASN A 15 2.53 -9.88 14.33
C ASN A 15 1.49 -9.01 13.59
N PHE A 16 1.21 -9.34 12.34
CA PHE A 16 0.28 -8.64 11.47
C PHE A 16 -0.81 -9.57 10.97
N ASP A 17 -1.92 -8.99 10.51
CA ASP A 17 -2.97 -9.73 9.85
C ASP A 17 -2.66 -9.83 8.35
N PHE A 18 -2.77 -11.03 7.78
CA PHE A 18 -2.55 -11.31 6.36
C PHE A 18 -3.88 -11.64 5.67
N SER A 19 -4.09 -11.04 4.49
CA SER A 19 -5.21 -11.37 3.60
C SER A 19 -4.82 -11.19 2.13
N GLY A 20 -5.71 -11.56 1.22
CA GLY A 20 -5.57 -11.35 -0.23
C GLY A 20 -6.92 -11.39 -0.94
N ASP A 21 -7.05 -10.63 -2.02
CA ASP A 21 -8.18 -10.66 -2.97
C ASP A 21 -7.70 -10.18 -4.34
N LYS A 22 -7.97 -8.92 -4.73
CA LYS A 22 -7.44 -8.32 -5.96
C LYS A 22 -5.93 -8.11 -5.87
N ILE A 23 -5.48 -7.65 -4.71
CA ILE A 23 -4.08 -7.62 -4.35
C ILE A 23 -3.75 -8.95 -3.69
N ASP A 24 -2.68 -9.56 -4.17
CA ASP A 24 -2.27 -10.91 -3.78
C ASP A 24 -1.91 -11.05 -2.31
N PHE A 25 -1.30 -10.02 -1.73
CA PHE A 25 -0.72 -10.05 -0.40
C PHE A 25 -0.93 -8.71 0.30
N ILE A 26 -1.85 -8.68 1.24
CA ILE A 26 -2.17 -7.51 2.05
C ILE A 26 -1.76 -7.81 3.49
N ILE A 27 -0.92 -6.95 4.06
CA ILE A 27 -0.57 -6.98 5.48
C ILE A 27 -1.22 -5.76 6.14
N THR A 28 -1.97 -6.00 7.20
CA THR A 28 -2.58 -4.95 8.02
C THR A 28 -2.19 -5.08 9.48
N TYR A 29 -2.30 -3.98 10.21
CA TYR A 29 -2.13 -3.97 11.65
C TYR A 29 -3.44 -3.53 12.32
N SER A 30 -3.96 -4.41 13.17
CA SER A 30 -5.19 -4.16 13.95
C SER A 30 -4.86 -3.49 15.28
N HIS A 31 -5.22 -2.22 15.42
CA HIS A 31 -5.02 -1.47 16.66
C HIS A 31 -6.07 -1.87 17.70
N LYS A 32 -5.65 -2.67 18.68
CA LYS A 32 -6.51 -3.11 19.81
C LYS A 32 -6.47 -2.08 20.93
N ASN A 33 -7.28 -1.03 20.83
CA ASN A 33 -7.48 -0.06 21.90
C ASN A 33 -8.77 -0.36 22.68
N LYS A 34 -8.68 -0.58 24.00
CA LYS A 34 -9.85 -0.83 24.85
C LYS A 34 -10.84 0.33 24.75
N GLY A 35 -12.08 0.03 24.35
CA GLY A 35 -13.18 1.00 24.29
C GLY A 35 -13.22 1.88 23.04
N LYS A 36 -12.32 1.70 22.06
CA LYS A 36 -12.38 2.37 20.76
C LYS A 36 -12.77 1.39 19.65
N PRO A 37 -13.38 1.86 18.53
CA PRO A 37 -13.60 1.04 17.35
C PRO A 37 -12.29 0.40 16.87
N LEU A 38 -12.39 -0.81 16.31
CA LEU A 38 -11.26 -1.48 15.69
C LEU A 38 -10.74 -0.61 14.54
N TRP A 39 -9.47 -0.23 14.61
CA TRP A 39 -8.79 0.49 13.53
C TRP A 39 -7.83 -0.46 12.83
N VAL A 40 -8.05 -0.71 11.54
CA VAL A 40 -7.22 -1.58 10.71
C VAL A 40 -6.38 -0.69 9.79
N GLU A 41 -5.07 -0.75 9.94
CA GLU A 41 -4.14 0.03 9.15
C GLU A 41 -3.47 -0.85 8.08
N PRO A 42 -3.53 -0.50 6.79
CA PRO A 42 -2.74 -1.16 5.76
C PRO A 42 -1.25 -0.84 5.93
N ILE A 43 -0.42 -1.88 5.90
CA ILE A 43 1.02 -1.82 6.13
C ILE A 43 1.79 -2.13 4.86
N LEU A 44 1.32 -3.09 4.08
CA LEU A 44 1.96 -3.51 2.83
C LEU A 44 0.91 -4.05 1.87
N TRP A 45 1.03 -3.65 0.61
CA TRP A 45 0.43 -4.35 -0.52
C TRP A 45 1.53 -4.95 -1.37
N ALA A 46 1.42 -6.22 -1.73
CA ALA A 46 2.41 -6.88 -2.55
C ALA A 46 1.81 -7.85 -3.57
N GLU A 47 2.53 -8.04 -4.67
CA GLU A 47 2.30 -9.10 -5.66
C GLU A 47 3.20 -10.30 -5.36
N GLY A 48 2.65 -11.53 -5.37
CA GLY A 48 3.40 -12.72 -4.97
C GLY A 48 3.44 -13.80 -6.05
N LYS A 49 4.64 -14.22 -6.47
CA LYS A 49 4.82 -15.27 -7.49
C LYS A 49 5.35 -16.58 -6.90
N LYS A 50 4.83 -17.72 -7.34
CA LYS A 50 5.13 -19.04 -6.72
C LYS A 50 6.60 -19.47 -6.90
N GLY A 51 7.21 -19.11 -8.02
CA GLY A 51 8.60 -19.46 -8.35
C GLY A 51 9.36 -18.20 -8.76
N LYS A 52 10.63 -18.36 -9.17
CA LYS A 52 11.49 -17.22 -9.56
C LYS A 52 10.77 -16.31 -10.56
N SER A 53 10.79 -15.02 -10.31
CA SER A 53 10.13 -14.01 -11.13
C SER A 53 10.98 -12.76 -11.29
N GLU A 54 10.60 -11.92 -12.24
CA GLU A 54 11.13 -10.56 -12.34
C GLU A 54 10.36 -9.64 -11.39
N LEU A 55 10.95 -9.30 -10.24
CA LEU A 55 10.27 -8.56 -9.18
C LEU A 55 9.71 -7.20 -9.64
N PHE A 56 10.40 -6.51 -10.55
CA PHE A 56 9.92 -5.24 -11.10
C PHE A 56 8.68 -5.43 -11.98
N LYS A 57 8.58 -6.53 -12.74
CA LYS A 57 7.36 -6.87 -13.49
C LYS A 57 6.21 -7.19 -12.54
N SER A 58 6.49 -7.93 -11.47
CA SER A 58 5.49 -8.23 -10.44
C SER A 58 5.01 -6.95 -9.74
N LEU A 59 5.90 -5.99 -9.46
CA LEU A 59 5.50 -4.70 -8.91
C LEU A 59 4.72 -3.85 -9.92
N ALA A 60 5.09 -3.85 -11.20
CA ALA A 60 4.32 -3.18 -12.25
C ALA A 60 2.90 -3.77 -12.35
N GLN A 61 2.76 -5.10 -12.22
CA GLN A 61 1.47 -5.76 -12.12
C GLN A 61 0.69 -5.26 -10.89
N LEU A 62 1.31 -5.13 -9.71
CA LEU A 62 0.65 -4.58 -8.53
C LEU A 62 0.13 -3.15 -8.78
N ILE A 63 0.94 -2.30 -9.40
CA ILE A 63 0.58 -0.90 -9.69
C ILE A 63 -0.62 -0.84 -10.64
N LEU A 64 -0.66 -1.69 -11.67
CA LEU A 64 -1.82 -1.79 -12.55
C LEU A 64 -3.07 -2.25 -11.79
N THR A 65 -2.93 -3.25 -10.90
CA THR A 65 -4.03 -3.71 -10.04
C THR A 65 -4.56 -2.58 -9.14
N ILE A 66 -3.68 -1.82 -8.49
CA ILE A 66 -4.04 -0.68 -7.63
C ILE A 66 -4.80 0.38 -8.45
N GLY A 67 -4.28 0.77 -9.61
CA GLY A 67 -4.91 1.77 -10.46
C GLY A 67 -6.26 1.32 -11.02
N LYS A 68 -6.35 0.07 -11.47
CA LYS A 68 -7.57 -0.54 -12.02
C LYS A 68 -8.72 -0.56 -11.03
N HIS A 69 -8.42 -0.92 -9.78
CA HIS A 69 -9.40 -1.00 -8.70
C HIS A 69 -9.50 0.27 -7.86
N LYS A 70 -8.75 1.32 -8.23
CA LYS A 70 -8.68 2.62 -7.54
C LYS A 70 -8.35 2.51 -6.05
N PHE A 71 -7.53 1.54 -5.65
CA PHE A 71 -7.15 1.40 -4.24
C PHE A 71 -6.37 2.61 -3.71
N TYR A 72 -5.77 3.43 -4.58
CA TYR A 72 -5.11 4.68 -4.20
C TYR A 72 -6.06 5.75 -3.62
N THR A 73 -7.38 5.64 -3.78
CA THR A 73 -8.34 6.57 -3.17
C THR A 73 -8.68 6.21 -1.72
N HIS A 74 -8.29 5.02 -1.26
CA HIS A 74 -8.47 4.55 0.10
C HIS A 74 -7.10 4.43 0.77
N PHE A 75 -7.01 4.83 2.03
CA PHE A 75 -5.79 4.91 2.83
C PHE A 75 -4.66 3.94 2.38
N PRO A 76 -3.67 4.40 1.58
CA PRO A 76 -2.67 3.50 1.01
C PRO A 76 -1.64 3.08 2.07
N PRO A 77 -1.00 1.90 1.91
CA PRO A 77 0.06 1.46 2.80
C PRO A 77 1.31 2.33 2.62
N PRO A 78 2.20 2.39 3.62
CA PRO A 78 3.51 3.04 3.48
C PRO A 78 4.42 2.36 2.44
N TYR A 79 4.25 1.05 2.23
CA TYR A 79 5.09 0.25 1.35
C TYR A 79 4.25 -0.51 0.34
N LEU A 80 4.80 -0.61 -0.86
CA LEU A 80 4.44 -1.60 -1.86
C LEU A 80 5.55 -2.66 -1.91
N GLY A 81 5.21 -3.83 -2.43
CA GLY A 81 6.19 -4.89 -2.60
C GLY A 81 5.91 -5.86 -3.72
N ALA A 82 6.89 -6.70 -3.99
CA ALA A 82 6.75 -7.86 -4.85
C ALA A 82 7.66 -8.95 -4.29
N PHE A 83 7.22 -10.20 -4.33
CA PHE A 83 8.05 -11.29 -3.86
C PHE A 83 7.86 -12.56 -4.66
N ASP A 84 8.86 -13.41 -4.59
CA ASP A 84 8.82 -14.73 -5.15
C ASP A 84 9.34 -15.78 -4.15
N ALA A 85 9.78 -16.95 -4.64
CA ALA A 85 10.31 -18.01 -3.79
C ALA A 85 11.70 -17.72 -3.20
N PHE A 86 12.40 -16.68 -3.67
CA PHE A 86 13.81 -16.40 -3.38
C PHE A 86 14.02 -15.05 -2.73
N SER A 87 13.19 -14.06 -3.05
CA SER A 87 13.44 -12.69 -2.59
C SER A 87 12.15 -11.91 -2.35
N PHE A 88 12.28 -10.86 -1.55
CA PHE A 88 11.23 -9.87 -1.28
C PHE A 88 11.73 -8.47 -1.62
N LEU A 89 11.00 -7.76 -2.47
CA LEU A 89 11.20 -6.36 -2.80
C LEU A 89 10.23 -5.48 -2.01
N PHE A 90 10.75 -4.40 -1.44
CA PHE A 90 9.98 -3.30 -0.86
C PHE A 90 10.30 -1.99 -1.57
N VAL A 91 9.30 -1.12 -1.69
CA VAL A 91 9.45 0.27 -2.10
C VAL A 91 8.43 1.13 -1.38
N GLU A 92 8.81 2.34 -1.00
CA GLU A 92 7.88 3.26 -0.34
C GLU A 92 6.80 3.74 -1.31
N TYR A 93 5.54 3.68 -0.90
CA TYR A 93 4.39 4.05 -1.73
C TYR A 93 4.49 5.48 -2.27
N HIS A 94 4.89 6.42 -1.42
CA HIS A 94 5.00 7.85 -1.77
C HIS A 94 6.04 8.14 -2.87
N LYS A 95 6.93 7.19 -3.18
CA LYS A 95 7.88 7.33 -4.29
C LYS A 95 7.23 7.07 -5.64
N LEU A 96 6.09 6.38 -5.66
CA LEU A 96 5.42 5.88 -6.86
C LEU A 96 3.98 6.40 -7.01
N ASP A 97 3.43 7.05 -5.99
CA ASP A 97 2.03 7.50 -5.95
C ASP A 97 1.65 8.43 -7.11
N PHE A 98 2.58 9.25 -7.59
CA PHE A 98 2.40 10.15 -8.73
C PHE A 98 1.93 9.42 -9.99
N ILE A 99 2.28 8.13 -10.16
CA ILE A 99 1.89 7.31 -11.30
C ILE A 99 0.38 7.18 -11.41
N PHE A 100 -0.35 7.15 -10.29
CA PHE A 100 -1.81 6.99 -10.29
C PHE A 100 -2.56 8.22 -10.82
N THR A 101 -1.87 9.35 -11.04
CA THR A 101 -2.45 10.58 -11.61
C THR A 101 -2.03 10.81 -13.06
N ARG A 102 -1.15 9.97 -13.61
CA ARG A 102 -0.65 10.10 -14.98
C ARG A 102 -1.67 9.67 -16.01
N SER A 103 -1.94 10.54 -16.99
CA SER A 103 -2.90 10.27 -18.07
C SER A 103 -2.37 9.31 -19.14
N ASP A 104 -1.05 9.10 -19.23
CA ASP A 104 -0.41 8.22 -20.19
C ASP A 104 -0.35 6.75 -19.75
N ILE A 105 -0.81 6.44 -18.53
CA ILE A 105 -0.87 5.07 -18.00
C ILE A 105 -2.30 4.53 -18.12
N ASP A 106 -2.47 3.48 -18.93
CA ASP A 106 -3.75 2.79 -19.07
C ASP A 106 -3.93 1.70 -18.00
N PHE A 107 -4.71 2.00 -16.98
CA PHE A 107 -5.05 1.05 -15.90
C PHE A 107 -6.17 0.06 -16.26
N SER A 108 -6.79 0.18 -17.44
CA SER A 108 -7.86 -0.75 -17.85
C SER A 108 -7.33 -2.12 -18.27
N VAL A 109 -6.06 -2.19 -18.67
CA VAL A 109 -5.39 -3.42 -19.11
C VAL A 109 -5.43 -4.52 -18.04
N THR A 110 -5.29 -5.77 -18.48
CA THR A 110 -5.16 -6.91 -17.55
C THR A 110 -3.78 -6.86 -16.89
N PRO A 111 -3.67 -6.68 -15.55
CA PRO A 111 -2.38 -6.49 -14.88
C PRO A 111 -1.37 -7.61 -15.12
N SER A 112 -1.83 -8.85 -15.29
CA SER A 112 -0.97 -10.02 -15.54
C SER A 112 -0.56 -10.19 -17.01
N ASN A 113 -1.03 -9.35 -17.94
CA ASN A 113 -0.64 -9.41 -19.35
C ASN A 113 0.59 -8.53 -19.62
N HIS A 114 1.77 -9.12 -19.44
CA HIS A 114 3.07 -8.43 -19.57
C HIS A 114 3.44 -8.07 -21.02
N ASN A 115 2.68 -8.53 -22.02
CA ASN A 115 2.99 -8.34 -23.43
C ASN A 115 2.39 -7.06 -24.03
N THR A 116 1.49 -6.39 -23.30
CA THR A 116 0.85 -5.16 -23.78
C THR A 116 1.84 -4.00 -23.82
N GLU A 117 1.67 -3.09 -24.79
CA GLU A 117 2.49 -1.87 -24.87
C GLU A 117 2.32 -1.00 -23.62
N SER A 118 1.10 -0.89 -23.06
CA SER A 118 0.86 -0.16 -21.81
C SER A 118 1.64 -0.75 -20.62
N PHE A 119 1.73 -2.08 -20.52
CA PHE A 119 2.53 -2.74 -19.47
C PHE A 119 4.02 -2.46 -19.65
N LYS A 120 4.55 -2.60 -20.88
CA LYS A 120 5.96 -2.33 -21.18
C LYS A 120 6.32 -0.87 -20.93
N HIS A 121 5.44 0.05 -21.32
CA HIS A 121 5.60 1.49 -21.05
C HIS A 121 5.70 1.75 -19.54
N LEU A 122 4.73 1.26 -18.75
CA LEU A 122 4.78 1.40 -17.29
C LEU A 122 6.05 0.79 -16.68
N LEU A 123 6.45 -0.41 -17.11
CA LEU A 123 7.66 -1.06 -16.62
C LEU A 123 8.91 -0.23 -16.92
N ASN A 124 9.02 0.33 -18.14
CA ASN A 124 10.15 1.17 -18.54
C ASN A 124 10.22 2.45 -17.68
N GLU A 125 9.08 3.07 -17.38
CA GLU A 125 9.00 4.25 -16.50
C GLU A 125 9.38 3.92 -15.05
N LEU A 126 8.98 2.74 -14.57
CA LEU A 126 9.24 2.29 -13.20
C LEU A 126 10.69 1.86 -12.99
N THR A 127 11.29 1.18 -13.96
CA THR A 127 12.61 0.55 -13.82
C THR A 127 13.68 1.48 -13.21
N PRO A 128 13.97 2.68 -13.75
CA PRO A 128 15.01 3.55 -13.21
C PRO A 128 14.69 4.05 -11.79
N LEU A 129 13.41 4.20 -11.44
CA LEU A 129 12.99 4.56 -10.08
C LEU A 129 13.20 3.39 -9.13
N LEU A 130 12.84 2.18 -9.54
CA LEU A 130 12.99 0.97 -8.72
C LEU A 130 14.45 0.58 -8.54
N GLU A 131 15.31 0.77 -9.53
CA GLU A 131 16.76 0.57 -9.39
C GLU A 131 17.37 1.47 -8.30
N LYS A 132 16.79 2.64 -8.07
CA LYS A 132 17.26 3.61 -7.09
C LYS A 132 16.61 3.43 -5.71
N GLU A 133 15.30 3.17 -5.67
CA GLU A 133 14.50 3.29 -4.45
C GLU A 133 14.08 1.92 -3.87
N ALA A 134 14.16 0.83 -4.64
CA ALA A 134 13.71 -0.48 -4.16
C ALA A 134 14.75 -1.16 -3.26
N LEU A 135 14.27 -1.79 -2.19
CA LEU A 135 15.05 -2.63 -1.29
C LEU A 135 14.71 -4.09 -1.58
N ILE A 136 15.69 -4.88 -2.02
CA ILE A 136 15.51 -6.30 -2.33
C ILE A 136 16.29 -7.12 -1.30
N PHE A 137 15.61 -8.07 -0.68
CA PHE A 137 16.19 -8.99 0.30
C PHE A 137 16.09 -10.42 -0.22
N ASP A 138 17.23 -11.08 -0.34
CA ASP A 138 17.30 -12.51 -0.61
C ASP A 138 17.02 -13.32 0.67
N TYR A 139 16.13 -14.32 0.60
CA TYR A 139 15.70 -15.07 1.78
C TYR A 139 16.79 -15.95 2.38
N GLU A 140 17.71 -16.45 1.56
CA GLU A 140 18.77 -17.37 1.99
C GLU A 140 19.90 -16.60 2.68
N THR A 141 20.33 -15.51 2.05
CA THR A 141 21.51 -14.75 2.46
C THR A 141 21.18 -13.55 3.36
N GLN A 142 19.98 -12.99 3.27
CA GLN A 142 19.59 -11.74 3.96
C GLN A 142 18.35 -11.90 4.86
N ASN A 143 18.10 -13.11 5.37
CA ASN A 143 16.94 -13.40 6.22
C ASN A 143 16.84 -12.50 7.47
N LYS A 144 17.99 -12.23 8.10
CA LYS A 144 18.05 -11.46 9.35
C LYS A 144 17.79 -9.98 9.10
N GLU A 145 18.34 -9.46 8.00
CA GLU A 145 18.20 -8.10 7.52
C GLU A 145 16.74 -7.83 7.14
N LEU A 146 16.09 -8.77 6.45
CA LEU A 146 14.66 -8.69 6.13
C LEU A 146 13.81 -8.61 7.42
N LYS A 147 14.07 -9.48 8.40
CA LYS A 147 13.36 -9.45 9.69
C LYS A 147 13.58 -8.15 10.45
N ALA A 148 14.81 -7.63 10.45
CA ALA A 148 15.13 -6.35 11.06
C ALA A 148 14.41 -5.20 10.35
N PHE A 149 14.44 -5.19 9.02
CA PHE A 149 13.74 -4.19 8.20
C PHE A 149 12.25 -4.14 8.51
N ILE A 150 11.56 -5.29 8.53
CA ILE A 150 10.13 -5.35 8.84
C ILE A 150 9.86 -4.86 10.27
N LYS A 151 10.65 -5.31 11.25
CA LYS A 151 10.50 -4.90 12.63
C LYS A 151 10.68 -3.39 12.83
N ASP A 152 11.65 -2.79 12.15
CA ASP A 152 12.00 -1.39 12.41
C ASP A 152 11.22 -0.39 11.56
N ASN A 153 10.76 -0.77 10.35
CA ASN A 153 10.11 0.14 9.41
C ASN A 153 8.59 -0.09 9.28
N LEU A 154 8.12 -1.34 9.45
CA LEU A 154 6.71 -1.66 9.24
C LEU A 154 5.89 -1.59 10.54
N LEU A 155 6.50 -1.54 11.72
CA LEU A 155 5.79 -1.29 12.98
C LEU A 155 5.43 0.20 13.16
N TYR A 156 4.14 0.49 13.33
CA TYR A 156 3.58 1.84 13.42
C TYR A 156 4.28 2.73 14.47
N SER A 157 4.56 2.18 15.65
CA SER A 157 5.13 2.94 16.79
C SER A 157 6.52 3.51 16.50
N LYS A 158 7.21 3.03 15.47
CA LYS A 158 8.56 3.45 15.10
C LYS A 158 8.64 4.30 13.85
N ARG A 159 7.53 4.50 13.12
CA ARG A 159 7.57 5.30 11.89
C ARG A 159 7.72 6.78 12.22
N PRO A 160 8.62 7.51 11.53
CA PRO A 160 8.65 8.95 11.63
C PRO A 160 7.30 9.52 11.20
N LYS A 161 6.80 10.52 11.92
CA LYS A 161 5.59 11.24 11.53
C LYS A 161 5.85 11.92 10.20
N ILE A 162 5.11 11.56 9.17
CA ILE A 162 5.16 12.22 7.86
C ILE A 162 4.42 13.55 8.01
N PRO A 163 5.08 14.72 7.82
CA PRO A 163 4.39 16.00 7.82
C PRO A 163 3.33 16.02 6.73
N VAL A 164 2.16 16.62 7.04
CA VAL A 164 1.12 16.80 6.03
C VAL A 164 1.60 17.85 5.02
N ASP A 165 1.56 17.51 3.74
CA ASP A 165 1.90 18.41 2.63
C ASP A 165 0.81 18.33 1.55
N LYS A 166 0.97 19.12 0.48
CA LYS A 166 0.01 19.17 -0.63
C LYS A 166 -0.18 17.83 -1.34
N ASN A 167 0.80 16.93 -1.27
CA ASN A 167 0.77 15.65 -1.98
C ASN A 167 0.06 14.58 -1.14
N ASN A 168 0.20 14.63 0.19
CA ASN A 168 -0.43 13.65 1.09
C ASN A 168 -1.74 14.13 1.75
N PHE A 169 -2.09 15.41 1.62
CA PHE A 169 -3.28 16.02 2.25
C PHE A 169 -4.57 15.24 1.99
N VAL A 170 -4.81 14.85 0.73
CA VAL A 170 -6.01 14.11 0.33
C VAL A 170 -6.13 12.78 1.08
N HIS A 171 -5.01 12.06 1.23
CA HIS A 171 -4.99 10.79 1.97
C HIS A 171 -5.23 10.99 3.47
N VAL A 172 -4.71 12.07 4.06
CA VAL A 172 -4.95 12.40 5.48
C VAL A 172 -6.40 12.81 5.71
N TYR A 173 -6.98 13.60 4.78
CA TYR A 173 -8.39 13.98 4.82
C TYR A 173 -9.31 12.76 4.76
N PHE A 174 -9.10 11.83 3.81
CA PHE A 174 -9.92 10.62 3.74
C PHE A 174 -9.82 9.75 4.99
N LYS A 175 -8.63 9.69 5.64
CA LYS A 175 -8.52 9.02 6.94
C LYS A 175 -9.39 9.67 8.00
N TRP A 176 -9.42 11.00 8.05
CA TRP A 176 -10.27 11.74 8.98
C TRP A 176 -11.76 11.53 8.68
N VAL A 177 -12.17 11.58 7.40
CA VAL A 177 -13.55 11.30 6.96
C VAL A 177 -14.00 9.90 7.37
N GLU A 178 -13.13 8.90 7.25
CA GLU A 178 -13.50 7.51 7.54
C GLU A 178 -13.52 7.21 9.05
N HIS A 179 -12.65 7.83 9.85
CA HIS A 179 -12.42 7.42 11.24
C HIS A 179 -12.76 8.47 12.30
N VAL A 180 -12.76 9.75 11.95
CA VAL A 180 -13.00 10.86 12.88
C VAL A 180 -14.37 11.47 12.63
N GLU A 181 -14.72 11.77 11.37
CA GLU A 181 -16.03 12.33 11.01
C GLU A 181 -17.22 11.56 11.61
N PRO A 182 -17.25 10.20 11.58
CA PRO A 182 -18.38 9.45 12.12
C PRO A 182 -18.45 9.48 13.66
N SER A 183 -17.38 9.90 14.33
CA SER A 183 -17.34 10.05 15.79
C SER A 183 -17.83 11.42 16.28
N ILE A 184 -17.99 12.38 15.36
CA ILE A 184 -18.51 13.71 15.67
C ILE A 184 -20.04 13.64 15.70
N SER A 185 -20.62 14.02 16.83
CA SER A 185 -22.07 13.99 17.05
C SER A 185 -22.79 15.14 16.35
N ILE A 186 -22.83 15.14 15.01
CA ILE A 186 -23.50 16.14 14.18
C ILE A 186 -24.31 15.50 13.04
N GLU A 187 -25.45 16.09 12.70
CA GLU A 187 -26.26 15.73 11.53
C GLU A 187 -25.67 16.36 10.27
N TRP A 188 -24.71 15.68 9.63
CA TRP A 188 -23.93 16.20 8.50
C TRP A 188 -24.79 16.73 7.34
N GLN A 189 -25.92 16.09 7.04
CA GLN A 189 -26.84 16.55 5.99
C GLN A 189 -27.49 17.90 6.32
N GLN A 190 -27.81 18.14 7.60
CA GLN A 190 -28.38 19.40 8.04
C GLN A 190 -27.32 20.50 8.16
N ALA A 191 -26.13 20.14 8.66
CA ALA A 191 -24.97 21.03 8.72
C ALA A 191 -24.61 21.57 7.32
N LYS A 192 -24.52 20.68 6.31
CA LYS A 192 -24.23 21.06 4.92
C LYS A 192 -25.27 22.03 4.34
N LYS A 193 -26.55 21.86 4.65
CA LYS A 193 -27.62 22.79 4.23
C LYS A 193 -27.47 24.18 4.86
N GLN A 194 -26.79 24.29 5.99
CA GLN A 194 -26.49 25.55 6.68
C GLN A 194 -25.12 26.13 6.28
N GLY A 195 -24.45 25.52 5.29
CA GLY A 195 -23.14 25.94 4.82
C GLY A 195 -21.97 25.46 5.67
N ILE A 196 -22.21 24.56 6.62
CA ILE A 196 -21.17 23.95 7.47
C ILE A 196 -20.70 22.67 6.78
N LEU A 197 -19.43 22.63 6.39
CA LEU A 197 -18.80 21.53 5.69
C LEU A 197 -17.99 20.64 6.65
N ASP A 198 -17.83 19.37 6.30
CA ASP A 198 -16.92 18.44 6.96
C ASP A 198 -15.47 18.96 7.00
N ALA A 199 -15.05 19.64 5.93
CA ALA A 199 -13.75 20.30 5.86
C ALA A 199 -13.54 21.41 6.92
N ASP A 200 -14.60 22.05 7.40
CA ASP A 200 -14.51 23.09 8.45
C ASP A 200 -14.09 22.49 9.79
N PHE A 201 -14.43 21.22 10.05
CA PHE A 201 -14.04 20.48 11.24
C PHE A 201 -12.65 19.86 11.12
N TYR A 202 -12.24 19.47 9.91
CA TYR A 202 -10.92 18.90 9.69
C TYR A 202 -9.78 19.91 9.95
N LEU A 203 -10.03 21.19 9.67
CA LEU A 203 -9.04 22.27 9.81
C LEU A 203 -9.03 22.94 11.21
N ALA A 204 -9.97 22.56 12.09
CA ALA A 204 -10.16 23.13 13.43
C ALA A 204 -9.34 22.39 14.51
#